data_AF-A0A3B9EIG1-F1
#
_entry.id   AF-A0A3B9EIG1-F1
#
_cell.length_a   1.000
_cell.length_b   1.000
_cell.length_c   1.000
_cell.angle_alpha   90.00
_cell.angle_beta   90.00
_cell.angle_gamma   90.00
#
_symmetry.space_group_name_H-M   'P 1'
#
loop_
_entity.id
_entity.type
_entity.pdbx_description
1 polymer ?
#
loop_
_entity_poly.entity_id
_entity_poly.type
_entity_poly.pdbx_seq_one_letter_code
_entity_poly.pdbx_strand_id
1 'polypeptide(L)'
;RRIVAAWYAGLPAPPAGASAAPPPSIWLTGDTARGITACAACHGTEGQGAGAGQPIVARQPAAYTLEQIDRWKSGRRRNDPRGVMAAAVQHLTEEEARAIAAWLSTRPAAQAHANASASASVSASAAARPAASREIRRPDRSDGA
;
A
#
# COMPACT_ATOMS: atom_id res chain seq x y z
N ARG A 1 10.57 11.64 9.26
CA ARG A 1 9.82 10.65 8.44
C ARG A 1 10.68 9.59 7.78
N ARG A 2 11.81 9.91 7.12
CA ARG A 2 12.65 8.90 6.41
C ARG A 2 13.30 7.87 7.33
N ILE A 3 13.83 8.28 8.50
CA ILE A 3 14.48 7.38 9.47
C ILE A 3 13.48 6.35 10.03
N VAL A 4 12.27 6.80 10.39
CA VAL A 4 11.21 5.92 10.90
C VAL A 4 10.79 4.89 9.84
N ALA A 5 10.58 5.33 8.60
CA ALA A 5 10.23 4.41 7.50
C ALA A 5 11.33 3.39 7.24
N ALA A 6 12.60 3.81 7.26
CA ALA A 6 13.74 2.91 7.10
C ALA A 6 13.85 1.90 8.24
N TRP A 7 13.57 2.31 9.48
CA TRP A 7 13.58 1.43 10.64
C TRP A 7 12.53 0.31 10.52
N TYR A 8 11.26 0.65 10.22
CA TYR A 8 10.21 -0.35 10.04
C TYR A 8 10.45 -1.26 8.83
N ALA A 9 11.03 -0.73 7.74
CA ALA A 9 11.36 -1.52 6.56
C ALA A 9 12.49 -2.53 6.80
N GLY A 10 13.35 -2.29 7.80
CA GLY A 10 14.43 -3.20 8.19
C GLY A 10 14.02 -4.29 9.17
N LEU A 11 12.78 -4.29 9.69
CA LEU A 11 12.30 -5.33 10.60
C LEU A 11 12.10 -6.65 9.85
N PRO A 12 12.39 -7.80 10.49
CA PRO A 12 12.08 -9.10 9.89
C PRO A 12 10.57 -9.24 9.66
N ALA A 13 10.19 -9.79 8.52
CA ALA A 13 8.79 -10.08 8.24
C ALA A 13 8.26 -11.13 9.23
N PRO A 14 7.06 -10.94 9.82
CA PRO A 14 6.47 -11.95 10.68
C PRO A 14 6.20 -13.25 9.89
N PRO A 15 6.31 -14.43 10.51
CA PRO A 15 6.23 -15.71 9.83
C PRO A 15 4.89 -15.87 9.11
N ALA A 16 4.92 -16.38 7.88
CA ALA A 16 3.72 -16.49 7.06
C ALA A 16 2.76 -17.56 7.59
N GLY A 17 1.70 -17.16 8.30
CA GLY A 17 0.50 -17.99 8.44
C GLY A 17 -0.29 -17.94 7.13
N ALA A 18 -0.20 -18.98 6.31
CA ALA A 18 -1.02 -19.13 5.11
C ALA A 18 -2.15 -20.12 5.40
N SER A 19 -3.39 -19.73 5.08
CA SER A 19 -4.54 -20.63 5.06
C SER A 19 -4.95 -20.95 3.62
N ALA A 20 -5.29 -22.21 3.35
CA ALA A 20 -5.76 -22.67 2.04
C ALA A 20 -7.22 -22.30 1.74
N ALA A 21 -7.90 -21.53 2.60
CA ALA A 21 -9.29 -21.16 2.37
C ALA A 21 -9.47 -20.43 1.01
N PRO A 22 -10.49 -20.81 0.22
CA PRO A 22 -10.76 -20.18 -1.07
C PRO A 22 -11.21 -18.72 -0.88
N PRO A 23 -10.98 -17.85 -1.88
CA PRO A 23 -11.51 -16.50 -1.87
C PRO A 23 -13.04 -16.47 -1.84
N PRO A 24 -13.65 -15.49 -1.16
CA PRO A 24 -15.09 -15.20 -1.31
C PRO A 24 -15.41 -14.95 -2.79
N SER A 25 -16.55 -15.41 -3.30
CA SER A 25 -16.90 -15.22 -4.72
C SER A 25 -16.90 -13.75 -5.12
N ILE A 26 -17.42 -12.86 -4.26
CA ILE A 26 -17.44 -11.41 -4.47
C ILE A 26 -16.04 -10.81 -4.74
N TRP A 27 -14.98 -11.43 -4.20
CA TRP A 27 -13.60 -11.01 -4.43
C TRP A 27 -13.16 -11.25 -5.88
N LEU A 28 -13.48 -12.42 -6.42
CA LEU A 28 -13.04 -12.84 -7.76
C LEU A 28 -13.96 -12.33 -8.87
N THR A 29 -15.27 -12.32 -8.63
CA THR A 29 -16.26 -12.06 -9.69
C THR A 29 -16.93 -10.71 -9.56
N GLY A 30 -16.93 -10.12 -8.36
CA GLY A 30 -17.80 -8.99 -8.07
C GLY A 30 -19.28 -9.35 -8.22
N ASP A 31 -20.10 -8.33 -8.41
CA ASP A 31 -21.53 -8.42 -8.66
C ASP A 31 -21.95 -7.21 -9.53
N THR A 32 -22.07 -7.42 -10.83
CA THR A 32 -22.40 -6.35 -11.78
C THR A 32 -23.81 -5.81 -11.60
N ALA A 33 -24.76 -6.63 -11.10
CA ALA A 33 -26.12 -6.20 -10.84
C ALA A 33 -26.18 -5.19 -9.68
N ARG A 34 -25.28 -5.31 -8.71
CA ARG A 34 -25.09 -4.34 -7.61
C ARG A 34 -24.03 -3.26 -7.90
N GLY A 35 -23.44 -3.25 -9.10
CA GLY A 35 -22.36 -2.32 -9.44
C GLY A 35 -21.04 -2.58 -8.71
N ILE A 36 -20.82 -3.79 -8.21
CA ILE A 36 -19.60 -4.19 -7.50
C ILE A 36 -18.64 -4.80 -8.52
N THR A 37 -17.54 -4.10 -8.80
CA THR A 37 -16.46 -4.65 -9.62
C THR A 37 -15.68 -5.70 -8.82
N ALA A 38 -15.21 -6.76 -9.48
CA ALA A 38 -14.34 -7.76 -8.86
C ALA A 38 -13.14 -7.12 -8.17
N CYS A 39 -12.95 -7.38 -6.87
CA CYS A 39 -11.85 -6.82 -6.09
C CYS A 39 -10.48 -7.23 -6.68
N ALA A 40 -10.40 -8.49 -7.12
CA ALA A 40 -9.20 -9.07 -7.72
C ALA A 40 -8.75 -8.35 -9.00
N ALA A 41 -9.64 -7.64 -9.70
CA ALA A 41 -9.29 -6.89 -10.91
C ALA A 41 -8.26 -5.78 -10.64
N CYS A 42 -8.21 -5.26 -9.41
CA CYS A 42 -7.23 -4.28 -8.98
C CYS A 42 -6.27 -4.86 -7.93
N HIS A 43 -6.77 -5.62 -6.96
CA HIS A 43 -5.96 -6.10 -5.83
C HIS A 43 -5.26 -7.44 -6.09
N GLY A 44 -5.46 -8.06 -7.25
CA GLY A 44 -4.94 -9.39 -7.57
C GLY A 44 -5.76 -10.51 -6.93
N THR A 45 -5.59 -11.73 -7.43
CA THR A 45 -6.35 -12.91 -7.01
C THR A 45 -6.18 -13.27 -5.54
N GLU A 46 -5.05 -12.93 -4.92
CA GLU A 46 -4.70 -13.19 -3.53
C GLU A 46 -4.53 -11.90 -2.70
N GLY A 47 -4.87 -10.73 -3.25
CA GLY A 47 -4.63 -9.45 -2.57
C GLY A 47 -3.19 -8.93 -2.69
N GLN A 48 -2.40 -9.51 -3.60
CA GLN A 48 -1.00 -9.18 -3.84
C GLN A 48 -0.76 -7.83 -4.54
N GLY A 49 -1.81 -7.11 -4.91
CA GLY A 49 -1.72 -5.85 -5.66
C GLY A 49 -1.29 -6.05 -7.11
N ALA A 50 -1.34 -4.95 -7.88
CA ALA A 50 -0.98 -4.93 -9.31
C ALA A 50 -0.02 -3.78 -9.68
N GLY A 51 0.46 -3.00 -8.69
CA GLY A 51 1.42 -1.92 -8.90
C GLY A 51 0.94 -0.56 -8.39
N ALA A 52 1.43 0.51 -9.01
CA ALA A 52 1.18 1.88 -8.56
C ALA A 52 -0.32 2.22 -8.64
N GLY A 53 -0.93 2.51 -7.48
CA GLY A 53 -2.36 2.80 -7.38
C GLY A 53 -3.24 1.57 -7.09
N GLN A 54 -2.68 0.35 -7.16
CA GLN A 54 -3.33 -0.89 -6.74
C GLN A 54 -2.58 -1.53 -5.56
N PRO A 55 -2.89 -1.12 -4.32
CA PRO A 55 -2.12 -1.52 -3.15
C PRO A 55 -2.28 -3.02 -2.83
N ILE A 56 -1.23 -3.57 -2.22
CA ILE A 56 -1.25 -4.87 -1.55
C ILE A 56 -2.23 -4.78 -0.37
N VAL A 57 -3.15 -5.73 -0.30
CA VAL A 57 -4.14 -5.87 0.79
C VAL A 57 -4.11 -7.26 1.44
N ALA A 58 -3.32 -8.18 0.89
CA ALA A 58 -3.00 -9.46 1.51
C ALA A 58 -2.40 -9.27 2.90
N ARG A 59 -2.76 -10.17 3.83
CA ARG A 59 -2.26 -10.21 5.21
C ARG A 59 -2.61 -8.99 6.08
N GLN A 60 -3.52 -8.14 5.63
CA GLN A 60 -4.01 -7.05 6.47
C GLN A 60 -4.89 -7.62 7.60
N PRO A 61 -4.74 -7.14 8.86
CA PRO A 61 -5.57 -7.62 9.96
C PRO A 61 -7.06 -7.48 9.64
N ALA A 62 -7.86 -8.51 9.95
CA ALA A 62 -9.28 -8.52 9.59
C ALA A 62 -10.03 -7.30 10.15
N ALA A 63 -9.79 -6.94 11.42
CA ALA A 63 -10.40 -5.77 12.06
C ALA A 63 -10.02 -4.46 11.35
N TYR A 64 -8.75 -4.33 10.92
CA TYR A 64 -8.30 -3.17 10.16
C TYR A 64 -9.00 -3.09 8.81
N THR A 65 -9.01 -4.19 8.05
CA THR A 65 -9.65 -4.24 6.72
C THR A 65 -11.13 -3.89 6.80
N LEU A 66 -11.85 -4.44 7.78
CA LEU A 66 -13.27 -4.16 7.98
C LEU A 66 -13.51 -2.68 8.31
N GLU A 67 -12.72 -2.10 9.23
CA GLU A 67 -12.78 -0.67 9.56
C GLU A 67 -12.46 0.20 8.32
N GLN A 68 -11.54 -0.21 7.46
CA GLN A 68 -11.26 0.55 6.23
C GLN A 68 -12.43 0.51 5.24
N ILE A 69 -13.07 -0.66 5.09
CA ILE A 69 -14.28 -0.80 4.27
C ILE A 69 -15.40 0.10 4.82
N ASP A 70 -15.64 0.07 6.13
CA ASP A 70 -16.64 0.94 6.78
C ASP A 70 -16.34 2.43 6.52
N ARG A 71 -15.10 2.85 6.72
CA ARG A 71 -14.70 4.25 6.48
C ARG A 71 -14.87 4.69 5.04
N TRP A 72 -14.73 3.80 4.07
CA TRP A 72 -15.04 4.11 2.68
C TRP A 72 -16.55 4.26 2.48
N LYS A 73 -17.36 3.30 2.95
CA LYS A 73 -18.83 3.34 2.86
C LYS A 73 -19.43 4.57 3.54
N SER A 74 -18.81 5.03 4.63
CA SER A 74 -19.24 6.21 5.40
C SER A 74 -18.61 7.53 4.92
N GLY A 75 -17.71 7.49 3.92
CA GLY A 75 -16.95 8.66 3.45
C GLY A 75 -15.93 9.24 4.46
N ARG A 76 -15.62 8.53 5.56
CA ARG A 76 -14.60 8.94 6.55
C ARG A 76 -13.17 8.77 6.01
N ARG A 77 -12.97 7.85 5.07
CA ARG A 77 -11.72 7.68 4.32
C ARG A 77 -11.90 8.30 2.93
N ARG A 78 -10.99 9.20 2.55
CA ARG A 78 -11.09 10.03 1.33
C ARG A 78 -9.78 10.12 0.55
N ASN A 79 -8.87 9.18 0.77
CA ASN A 79 -7.57 9.15 0.08
C ASN A 79 -7.64 8.45 -1.29
N ASP A 80 -8.77 8.59 -1.98
CA ASP A 80 -9.03 8.06 -3.32
C ASP A 80 -9.65 9.19 -4.17
N PRO A 81 -8.80 9.99 -4.84
CA PRO A 81 -9.26 11.15 -5.60
C PRO A 81 -10.23 10.83 -6.74
N ARG A 82 -10.23 9.58 -7.22
CA ARG A 82 -11.11 9.13 -8.33
C ARG A 82 -12.33 8.36 -7.83
N GLY A 83 -12.47 8.14 -6.52
CA GLY A 83 -13.60 7.43 -5.92
C GLY A 83 -13.76 5.96 -6.33
N VAL A 84 -12.74 5.36 -6.95
CA VAL A 84 -12.77 3.99 -7.48
C VAL A 84 -12.98 2.96 -6.36
N MET A 85 -12.22 3.06 -5.27
CA MET A 85 -12.32 2.16 -4.12
C MET A 85 -13.61 2.40 -3.33
N ALA A 86 -13.98 3.67 -3.15
CA ALA A 86 -15.23 4.02 -2.47
C ALA A 86 -16.45 3.43 -3.19
N ALA A 87 -16.51 3.56 -4.51
CA ALA A 87 -17.55 2.95 -5.33
C ALA A 87 -17.54 1.42 -5.24
N ALA A 88 -16.36 0.79 -5.30
CA ALA A 88 -16.23 -0.67 -5.27
C ALA A 88 -16.76 -1.33 -3.98
N VAL A 89 -16.77 -0.62 -2.84
CA VAL A 89 -17.24 -1.18 -1.56
C VAL A 89 -18.63 -0.71 -1.15
N GLN A 90 -19.18 0.29 -1.85
CA GLN A 90 -20.40 0.99 -1.43
C GLN A 90 -21.59 0.04 -1.22
N HIS A 91 -21.71 -0.98 -2.08
CA HIS A 91 -22.83 -1.92 -2.11
C HIS A 91 -22.52 -3.30 -1.50
N LEU A 92 -21.37 -3.46 -0.85
CA LEU A 92 -21.06 -4.69 -0.12
C LEU A 92 -22.02 -4.88 1.05
N THR A 93 -22.47 -6.11 1.25
CA THR A 93 -23.14 -6.49 2.51
C THR A 93 -22.12 -6.56 3.65
N GLU A 94 -22.63 -6.61 4.88
CA GLU A 94 -21.76 -6.77 6.05
C GLU A 94 -21.07 -8.15 6.04
N GLU A 95 -21.80 -9.20 5.64
CA GLU A 95 -21.28 -10.56 5.50
C GLU A 95 -20.14 -10.62 4.48
N GLU A 96 -20.30 -9.97 3.33
CA GLU A 96 -19.26 -9.91 2.30
C GLU A 96 -18.02 -9.16 2.80
N ALA A 97 -18.19 -8.02 3.46
CA ALA A 97 -17.09 -7.26 4.02
C ALA A 97 -16.33 -8.07 5.09
N ARG A 98 -17.06 -8.77 5.98
CA ARG A 98 -16.48 -9.67 6.98
C ARG A 98 -15.74 -10.84 6.33
N ALA A 99 -16.31 -11.45 5.30
CA ALA A 99 -15.69 -12.56 4.57
C ALA A 99 -14.39 -12.13 3.87
N ILE A 100 -14.39 -10.98 3.19
CA ILE A 100 -13.19 -10.40 2.56
C ILE A 100 -12.12 -10.14 3.62
N ALA A 101 -12.49 -9.48 4.72
CA ALA A 101 -11.56 -9.12 5.79
C ALA A 101 -10.92 -10.34 6.46
N ALA A 102 -11.74 -11.35 6.79
CA ALA A 102 -11.26 -12.60 7.36
C ALA A 102 -10.32 -13.33 6.39
N TRP A 103 -10.72 -13.48 5.12
CA TRP A 103 -9.93 -14.18 4.12
C TRP A 103 -8.58 -13.48 3.83
N LEU A 104 -8.57 -12.14 3.70
CA LEU A 104 -7.35 -11.36 3.46
C LEU A 104 -6.34 -11.51 4.61
N SER A 105 -6.81 -11.59 5.86
CA SER A 105 -5.95 -11.71 7.03
C SER A 105 -5.11 -12.98 7.08
N THR A 106 -5.54 -14.02 6.36
CA THR A 106 -4.85 -15.31 6.29
C THR A 106 -4.06 -15.51 4.99
N ARG A 107 -4.01 -14.49 4.13
CA ARG A 107 -3.21 -14.56 2.90
C ARG A 107 -1.72 -14.45 3.22
N PRO A 108 -0.85 -15.12 2.46
CA PRO A 108 0.59 -14.90 2.59
C PRO A 108 0.89 -13.40 2.43
N ALA A 109 1.93 -12.92 3.11
CA ALA A 109 2.45 -11.61 2.76
C ALA A 109 2.79 -11.65 1.28
N ALA A 110 2.17 -10.78 0.47
CA ALA A 110 2.64 -10.58 -0.88
C ALA A 110 4.12 -10.24 -0.77
N GLN A 111 4.96 -10.91 -1.57
CA GLN A 111 6.36 -10.51 -1.67
C GLN A 111 6.33 -9.01 -1.93
N ALA A 112 6.94 -8.22 -1.03
CA ALA A 112 7.11 -6.81 -1.29
C ALA A 112 7.71 -6.76 -2.69
N HIS A 113 6.99 -6.19 -3.66
CA HIS A 113 7.54 -6.03 -5.00
C HIS A 113 8.91 -5.43 -4.78
N ALA A 114 9.94 -6.20 -5.10
CA ALA A 114 11.29 -5.83 -4.84
C ALA A 114 11.52 -4.57 -5.68
N ASN A 115 11.32 -3.41 -5.06
CA ASN A 115 11.92 -2.16 -5.47
C ASN A 115 13.45 -2.23 -5.28
N ALA A 116 14.05 -3.41 -5.52
CA ALA A 116 15.47 -3.60 -5.73
C ALA A 116 15.91 -2.74 -6.91
N SER A 117 15.10 -2.62 -7.96
CA SER A 117 15.43 -1.82 -9.14
C SER A 117 15.28 -0.30 -8.92
N ALA A 118 14.37 0.14 -8.03
CA ALA A 118 14.20 1.57 -7.72
C ALA A 118 15.17 2.05 -6.61
N SER A 119 15.59 1.17 -5.69
CA SER A 119 16.57 1.49 -4.65
C SER A 119 18.01 1.46 -5.19
N ALA A 120 18.27 0.66 -6.23
CA ALA A 120 19.55 0.63 -6.93
C ALA A 120 19.84 1.96 -7.67
N SER A 121 18.84 2.55 -8.33
CA SER A 121 19.03 3.80 -9.09
C SER A 121 19.20 5.03 -8.21
N VAL A 122 18.52 5.11 -7.06
CA VAL A 122 18.69 6.22 -6.11
C VAL A 122 20.05 6.16 -5.39
N SER A 123 20.56 4.96 -5.10
CA SER A 123 21.89 4.79 -4.49
C SER A 123 23.01 5.09 -5.49
N ALA A 124 22.83 4.77 -6.78
CA ALA A 124 23.77 5.13 -7.83
C ALA A 124 23.85 6.65 -8.09
N SER A 125 22.72 7.36 -8.06
CA SER A 125 22.73 8.83 -8.26
C SER A 125 23.20 9.62 -7.03
N ALA A 126 23.10 9.05 -5.81
CA ALA A 126 23.64 9.69 -4.60
C ALA A 126 25.18 9.62 -4.53
N ALA A 127 25.77 8.54 -5.05
CA ALA A 127 27.23 8.36 -5.13
C ALA A 127 27.90 9.21 -6.23
N ALA A 128 27.13 9.72 -7.20
CA ALA A 128 27.64 10.43 -8.37
C ALA A 128 27.65 11.97 -8.23
N ARG A 129 27.47 12.54 -7.03
CA ARG A 129 27.67 14.00 -6.83
C ARG A 129 29.18 14.31 -6.89
N PRO A 130 29.69 15.05 -7.89
CA PRO A 130 31.11 15.38 -7.93
C PRO A 130 31.48 16.31 -6.76
N ALA A 131 32.70 16.13 -6.24
CA ALA A 131 33.27 16.81 -5.07
C ALA A 131 33.51 18.33 -5.26
N ALA A 132 32.92 18.96 -6.27
CA ALA A 132 33.19 20.34 -6.68
C ALA A 132 32.30 21.40 -5.99
N SER A 133 31.71 21.10 -4.83
CA SER A 133 30.89 22.09 -4.07
C SER A 133 31.45 22.41 -2.69
N ARG A 134 32.72 22.07 -2.42
CA ARG A 134 33.42 22.38 -1.17
C ARG A 134 34.50 23.46 -1.34
N GLU A 135 34.15 24.60 -1.92
CA GLU A 135 34.92 25.86 -1.81
C GLU A 135 34.01 26.91 -2.48
N ILE A 136 33.47 27.91 -1.80
CA ILE A 136 34.16 29.06 -1.23
C ILE A 136 33.35 29.55 -0.03
N ARG A 137 33.94 29.49 1.17
CA ARG A 137 33.46 30.24 2.33
C ARG A 137 33.83 31.71 2.08
N ARG A 138 32.85 32.56 1.76
CA ARG A 138 33.02 34.02 1.73
C ARG A 138 33.56 34.48 3.10
N PRO A 139 34.67 35.23 3.16
CA PRO A 139 35.11 35.80 4.43
C PRO A 139 34.17 36.92 4.86
N ASP A 140 34.10 37.04 6.18
CA ASP A 140 33.26 37.93 6.97
C ASP A 140 33.45 39.41 6.62
N ARG A 141 32.37 40.19 6.68
CA ARG A 141 32.40 41.65 6.54
C ARG A 141 32.75 42.23 7.91
N SER A 142 33.98 42.72 8.06
CA SER A 142 34.36 43.61 9.16
C SER A 142 34.67 45.02 8.63
N ASP A 143 33.88 45.97 9.14
CA ASP A 143 34.15 47.39 9.43
C ASP A 143 34.62 48.39 8.36
N GLY A 144 33.83 49.47 8.23
CA GLY A 144 34.29 50.81 8.62
C GLY A 144 34.78 51.77 7.53
N ALA A 145 33.92 52.73 7.14
CA ALA A 145 34.18 54.17 7.02
C ALA A 145 32.93 54.89 6.50
#